data_AF-A0A7W7U4S8-F1
#
_entry.id   AF-A0A7W7U4S8-F1
#
_cell.length_a   1.000
_cell.length_b   1.000
_cell.length_c   1.000
_cell.angle_alpha   90.00
_cell.angle_beta   90.00
_cell.angle_gamma   90.00
#
_symmetry.space_group_name_H-M   'P 1'
#
loop_
_entity.id
_entity.type
_entity.pdbx_description
1 polymer ?
#
loop_
_entity_poly.entity_id
_entity_poly.type
_entity_poly.pdbx_seq_one_letter_code
_entity_poly.pdbx_strand_id
1 'polypeptide(L)'
;MAHLAMRNGADGEASANTLTVDRLLSAPLSKLLAEVNAEIVDTSVTDESFFGQVVKPRTGTALLCMPTGRSAFERDTVARILVGKLVGAPMRPVPPSLDVRTYGGTK
;
A
#
# COMPACT_ATOMS: atom_id res chain seq x y z
N MET A 1 47.24 1.46 -17.03
CA MET A 1 46.06 0.58 -17.17
C MET A 1 45.23 0.71 -15.91
N ALA A 2 44.13 1.45 -16.01
CA ALA A 2 43.20 1.75 -14.93
C ALA A 2 42.12 0.65 -14.84
N HIS A 3 41.76 0.25 -13.62
CA HIS A 3 40.47 -0.33 -13.23
C HIS A 3 40.42 -0.28 -11.69
N LEU A 4 39.98 0.82 -11.09
CA LEU A 4 38.59 1.15 -10.75
C LEU A 4 37.83 -0.04 -10.13
N ALA A 5 37.83 -0.11 -8.80
CA ALA A 5 36.82 -0.80 -8.01
C ALA A 5 36.51 0.04 -6.76
N MET A 6 35.78 1.14 -6.97
CA MET A 6 34.98 1.77 -5.93
C MET A 6 33.53 1.75 -6.37
N ARG A 7 32.75 0.89 -5.72
CA ARG A 7 31.32 1.08 -5.47
C ARG A 7 30.88 0.02 -4.46
N ASN A 8 31.32 0.18 -3.22
CA ASN A 8 30.49 -0.25 -2.10
C ASN A 8 29.37 0.79 -2.00
N GLY A 9 28.40 0.67 -2.92
CA GLY A 9 27.08 1.21 -2.67
C GLY A 9 26.57 0.43 -1.47
N ALA A 10 26.69 1.03 -0.30
CA ALA A 10 25.74 0.77 0.76
C ALA A 10 24.38 1.14 0.16
N ASP A 11 23.74 0.16 -0.49
CA ASP A 11 22.29 0.13 -0.60
C ASP A 11 21.84 0.31 0.84
N GLY A 12 21.40 1.53 1.13
CA GLY A 12 20.86 1.87 2.42
C GLY A 12 19.83 0.79 2.72
N GLU A 13 20.07 0.05 3.80
CA GLU A 13 19.00 -0.60 4.53
C GLU A 13 17.99 0.50 4.79
N ALA A 14 17.03 0.63 3.88
CA ALA A 14 15.79 1.31 4.12
C ALA A 14 15.25 0.59 5.34
N SER A 15 15.40 1.24 6.50
CA SER A 15 14.88 0.76 7.77
C SER A 15 13.49 0.24 7.49
N ALA A 16 13.34 -1.08 7.51
CA ALA A 16 12.09 -1.74 7.22
C ALA A 16 11.21 -1.44 8.43
N ASN A 17 10.65 -0.24 8.47
CA ASN A 17 9.63 0.15 9.41
C ASN A 17 8.40 -0.62 8.98
N THR A 18 8.34 -1.90 9.35
CA THR A 18 7.23 -2.78 9.06
C THR A 18 6.05 -2.20 9.81
N LEU A 19 5.26 -1.41 9.11
CA LEU A 19 4.04 -0.82 9.63
C LEU A 19 3.17 -1.95 10.16
N THR A 20 2.93 -1.98 11.47
CA THR A 20 2.13 -3.04 12.10
C THR A 20 0.65 -2.82 11.81
N VAL A 21 -0.14 -3.89 11.89
CA VAL A 21 -1.61 -3.80 11.76
C VAL A 21 -2.19 -2.86 12.81
N ASP A 22 -1.73 -2.93 14.05
CA ASP A 22 -2.18 -2.03 15.11
C ASP A 22 -1.89 -0.57 14.78
N ARG A 23 -0.72 -0.28 14.19
CA ARG A 23 -0.37 1.07 13.75
C ARG A 23 -1.29 1.54 12.62
N LEU A 24 -1.54 0.68 11.63
CA LEU A 24 -2.45 0.95 10.51
C LEU A 24 -3.86 1.31 11.01
N LEU A 25 -4.34 0.69 12.09
CA LEU A 25 -5.71 0.88 12.60
C LEU A 25 -5.85 2.03 13.59
N SER A 26 -4.79 2.38 14.31
CA SER A 26 -4.84 3.38 15.40
C SER A 26 -4.28 4.75 15.04
N ALA A 27 -3.35 4.83 14.09
CA ALA A 27 -2.68 6.08 13.78
C ALA A 27 -3.58 7.05 12.99
N PRO A 28 -3.39 8.38 13.13
CA PRO A 28 -4.01 9.35 12.23
C PRO A 28 -3.58 9.09 10.77
N LEU A 29 -4.53 9.12 9.84
CA LEU A 29 -4.29 8.79 8.43
C LEU A 29 -3.18 9.64 7.80
N SER A 30 -3.14 10.93 8.10
CA SER A 30 -2.11 11.84 7.59
C SER A 30 -0.69 11.43 8.00
N LYS A 31 -0.53 10.83 9.19
CA LYS A 31 0.76 10.29 9.65
C LYS A 31 1.13 9.02 8.90
N LEU A 32 0.17 8.14 8.64
CA LEU A 32 0.38 6.93 7.85
C LEU A 32 0.83 7.28 6.42
N LEU A 33 0.14 8.21 5.77
CA LEU A 33 0.46 8.65 4.40
C LEU A 33 1.87 9.23 4.29
N ALA A 34 2.27 10.07 5.26
CA ALA A 34 3.61 10.63 5.31
C ALA A 34 4.68 9.54 5.52
N GLU A 35 4.41 8.56 6.39
CA GLU A 35 5.34 7.47 6.71
C GLU A 35 5.63 6.57 5.50
N VAL A 36 4.63 6.34 4.64
CA VAL A 36 4.79 5.49 3.44
C VAL A 36 5.02 6.28 2.15
N ASN A 37 5.22 7.59 2.24
CA ASN A 37 5.33 8.52 1.11
C ASN A 37 4.21 8.31 0.08
N ALA A 38 2.95 8.41 0.52
CA ALA A 38 1.77 8.26 -0.31
C ALA A 38 0.81 9.46 -0.23
N GLU A 39 0.05 9.66 -1.29
CA GLU A 39 -1.02 10.66 -1.38
C GLU A 39 -2.32 10.03 -1.86
N ILE A 40 -3.45 10.60 -1.44
CA ILE A 40 -4.76 10.17 -1.91
C ILE A 40 -5.15 11.01 -3.11
N VAL A 41 -5.54 10.35 -4.20
CA VAL A 41 -6.00 10.99 -5.43
C VAL A 41 -7.39 10.47 -5.77
N ASP A 42 -8.28 11.39 -6.07
CA ASP A 42 -9.63 11.07 -6.51
C ASP A 42 -9.63 10.66 -7.99
N THR A 43 -10.40 9.62 -8.32
CA THR A 43 -10.58 9.15 -9.70
C THR A 43 -12.03 9.33 -10.15
N SER A 44 -12.18 9.45 -11.47
CA SER A 44 -13.48 9.47 -12.16
C SER A 44 -13.99 8.07 -12.52
N VAL A 45 -13.39 6.99 -12.00
CA VAL A 45 -13.82 5.62 -12.30
C VAL A 45 -15.19 5.39 -11.68
N THR A 46 -16.17 5.08 -12.54
CA THR A 46 -17.58 4.85 -12.17
C THR A 46 -17.94 3.38 -12.02
N ASP A 47 -17.00 2.47 -12.24
CA ASP A 47 -17.20 1.04 -12.02
C ASP A 47 -17.51 0.79 -10.53
N GLU A 48 -18.69 0.22 -10.25
CA GLU A 48 -19.15 -0.05 -8.89
C GLU A 48 -18.24 -1.06 -8.15
N SER A 49 -17.54 -1.92 -8.89
CA SER A 49 -16.55 -2.85 -8.34
C SER A 49 -15.20 -2.19 -8.06
N PHE A 50 -14.97 -0.97 -8.55
CA PHE A 50 -13.74 -0.24 -8.30
C PHE A 50 -13.72 0.32 -6.88
N PHE A 51 -13.03 -0.39 -6.00
CA PHE A 51 -12.84 0.00 -4.60
C PHE A 51 -11.68 0.98 -4.39
N GLY A 52 -10.69 0.97 -5.29
CA GLY A 52 -9.48 1.79 -5.20
C GLY A 52 -8.23 1.02 -5.64
N GLN A 53 -7.15 1.75 -5.91
CA GLN A 53 -5.91 1.18 -6.42
C GLN A 53 -4.67 1.90 -5.87
N VAL A 54 -3.60 1.14 -5.65
CA VAL A 54 -2.27 1.67 -5.40
C VAL A 54 -1.53 1.77 -6.72
N VAL A 55 -1.04 2.97 -7.05
CA VAL A 55 -0.09 3.19 -8.14
C VAL A 55 1.25 3.55 -7.51
N LYS A 56 2.29 2.76 -7.77
CA LYS A 56 3.65 3.00 -7.29
C LYS A 56 4.55 3.36 -8.47
N PRO A 57 4.78 4.66 -8.75
CA PRO A 57 5.71 5.08 -9.78
C PRO A 57 7.12 4.55 -9.51
N ARG A 58 7.95 4.47 -10.55
CA ARG A 58 9.36 4.05 -10.42
C ARG A 58 10.17 4.99 -9.50
N THR A 59 9.77 6.26 -9.46
CA THR A 59 10.33 7.30 -8.58
C THR A 59 9.21 8.23 -8.13
N GLY A 60 9.23 8.66 -6.87
CA GLY A 60 8.28 9.64 -6.33
C GLY A 60 7.25 9.03 -5.38
N THR A 61 6.17 9.79 -5.17
CA THR A 61 5.08 9.49 -4.23
C THR A 61 4.17 8.39 -4.76
N ALA A 62 3.78 7.45 -3.88
CA ALA A 62 2.76 6.46 -4.22
C ALA A 62 1.37 7.11 -4.24
N LEU A 63 0.53 6.73 -5.20
CA LEU A 63 -0.83 7.26 -5.32
C LEU A 63 -1.82 6.21 -4.81
N LEU A 64 -2.68 6.62 -3.88
CA LEU A 64 -3.85 5.86 -3.45
C LEU A 64 -5.05 6.44 -4.20
N CYS A 65 -5.39 5.80 -5.32
CA CYS A 65 -6.45 6.21 -6.22
C CYS A 65 -7.80 5.69 -5.71
N MET A 66 -8.77 6.58 -5.49
CA MET A 66 -10.07 6.24 -4.88
C MET A 66 -11.25 6.89 -5.63
N PRO A 67 -12.44 6.26 -5.68
CA PRO A 67 -13.63 6.91 -6.22
C PRO A 67 -13.98 8.21 -5.48
N THR A 68 -14.51 9.19 -6.22
CA THR A 68 -15.11 10.40 -5.64
C THR A 68 -16.42 10.10 -4.90
N GLY A 69 -16.88 11.04 -4.06
CA GLY A 69 -18.22 11.00 -3.45
C GLY A 69 -18.40 10.02 -2.29
N ARG A 70 -17.36 9.28 -1.88
CA ARG A 70 -17.39 8.42 -0.70
C ARG A 70 -17.36 9.24 0.59
N SER A 71 -18.01 8.73 1.64
CA SER A 71 -18.00 9.37 2.97
C SER A 71 -16.59 9.45 3.54
N ALA A 72 -16.35 10.38 4.46
CA ALA A 72 -15.03 10.53 5.10
C ALA A 72 -14.58 9.23 5.80
N PHE A 73 -15.51 8.51 6.42
CA PHE A 73 -15.26 7.23 7.09
C PHE A 73 -14.85 6.13 6.10
N GLU A 74 -15.60 5.97 5.00
CA GLU A 74 -15.24 5.01 3.96
C GLU A 74 -13.88 5.36 3.34
N ARG A 75 -13.62 6.63 3.05
CA ARG A 75 -12.33 7.08 2.51
C ARG A 75 -11.18 6.75 3.45
N ASP A 76 -11.31 7.01 4.75
CA ASP A 76 -10.28 6.66 5.73
C ASP A 76 -10.04 5.13 5.77
N THR A 77 -11.10 4.34 5.78
CA THR A 77 -11.04 2.88 5.78
C THR A 77 -10.34 2.33 4.54
N VAL A 78 -10.77 2.76 3.36
CA VAL A 78 -10.17 2.31 2.09
C VAL A 78 -8.72 2.76 2.00
N ALA A 79 -8.38 3.98 2.43
CA ALA A 79 -7.01 4.47 2.40
C ALA A 79 -6.09 3.60 3.27
N ARG A 80 -6.54 3.19 4.46
CA ARG A 80 -5.79 2.26 5.32
C ARG A 80 -5.60 0.89 4.65
N ILE A 81 -6.62 0.35 4.00
CA ILE A 81 -6.50 -0.91 3.24
C ILE A 81 -5.45 -0.78 2.13
N LEU A 82 -5.46 0.33 1.40
CA LEU A 82 -4.50 0.59 0.33
C LEU A 82 -3.07 0.83 0.85
N VAL A 83 -2.90 1.49 2.00
CA VAL A 83 -1.60 1.60 2.69
C VAL A 83 -1.09 0.22 3.10
N GLY A 84 -1.95 -0.61 3.70
CA GLY A 84 -1.62 -1.99 4.05
C GLY A 84 -1.17 -2.80 2.83
N LYS A 85 -1.86 -2.65 1.70
CA LYS A 85 -1.49 -3.27 0.42
C LYS A 85 -0.14 -2.74 -0.10
N LEU A 86 0.10 -1.44 -0.02
CA LEU A 86 1.35 -0.79 -0.47
C LEU A 86 2.57 -1.32 0.28
N VAL A 87 2.46 -1.51 1.59
CA VAL A 87 3.57 -1.96 2.46
C VAL A 87 3.65 -3.49 2.60
N GLY A 88 2.72 -4.23 1.97
CA GLY A 88 2.65 -5.68 2.11
C GLY A 88 2.36 -6.13 3.54
N ALA A 89 1.50 -5.41 4.27
CA ALA A 89 1.16 -5.71 5.64
C ALA A 89 0.63 -7.16 5.77
N PRO A 90 1.05 -7.91 6.81
CA PRO A 90 0.65 -9.30 6.96
C PRO A 90 -0.87 -9.38 7.14
N MET A 91 -1.53 -10.14 6.27
CA MET A 91 -2.93 -10.49 6.47
C MET A 91 -3.04 -11.57 7.55
N ARG A 92 -4.08 -11.50 8.38
CA ARG A 92 -4.39 -12.61 9.27
C ARG A 92 -4.70 -13.85 8.43
N PRO A 93 -4.29 -15.05 8.87
CA PRO A 93 -4.70 -16.28 8.23
C PRO A 93 -6.23 -16.36 8.13
N VAL A 94 -6.72 -16.87 7.02
CA VAL A 94 -8.14 -17.14 6.87
C VAL A 94 -8.55 -18.25 7.85
N PRO A 95 -9.66 -18.11 8.59
CA PRO A 95 -10.16 -19.17 9.44
C PRO A 95 -10.31 -20.49 8.68
N PRO A 96 -9.95 -21.64 9.29
CA PRO A 96 -9.99 -22.94 8.62
C PRO A 96 -11.42 -23.39 8.23
N SER A 97 -12.45 -22.73 8.77
CA SER A 97 -13.85 -22.97 8.42
C SER A 97 -14.29 -22.35 7.09
N LEU A 98 -13.45 -21.54 6.45
CA LEU A 98 -13.78 -20.88 5.19
C LEU A 98 -13.05 -21.56 4.03
N ASP A 99 -13.79 -21.97 2.99
CA ASP A 99 -13.23 -22.42 1.72
C ASP A 99 -12.71 -21.21 0.94
N VAL A 100 -11.40 -21.14 0.72
CA VAL A 100 -10.76 -20.04 -0.02
C VAL A 100 -10.47 -20.50 -1.43
N ARG A 101 -11.14 -19.88 -2.40
CA ARG A 101 -10.88 -20.08 -3.82
C ARG A 101 -10.22 -18.84 -4.40
N THR A 102 -8.98 -18.97 -4.85
CA THR A 102 -8.32 -17.95 -5.67
C THR A 102 -8.79 -18.11 -7.11
N TYR A 103 -9.52 -17.13 -7.63
CA TYR A 103 -9.84 -17.07 -9.05
C TYR A 103 -8.64 -16.48 -9.80
N GLY A 104 -8.07 -17.23 -10.76
CA GLY A 104 -7.15 -16.71 -11.78
C GLY A 104 -5.65 -17.00 -11.68
N GLY A 105 -5.19 -18.10 -11.07
CA GLY A 105 -3.76 -18.48 -11.07
C GLY A 105 -3.49 -19.93 -11.48
N THR A 106 -2.65 -20.14 -12.50
CA THR A 106 -2.01 -21.44 -12.78
C THR A 106 -0.99 -21.77 -11.69
N LYS A 107 -0.93 -23.05 -11.31
CA LYS A 107 -0.04 -23.63 -10.30
C LYS A 107 1.43 -23.30 -10.51
#